data_AF-A0A7H8L5W0-F1
#
_entry.id   AF-A0A7H8L5W0-F1
#
_cell.length_a   1.000
_cell.length_b   1.000
_cell.length_c   1.000
_cell.angle_alpha   90.00
_cell.angle_beta   90.00
_cell.angle_gamma   90.00
#
_symmetry.space_group_name_H-M   'P 1'
#
loop_
_entity.id
_entity.type
_entity.pdbx_description
1 polymer ?
#
loop_
_entity_poly.entity_id
_entity_poly.type
_entity_poly.pdbx_seq_one_letter_code
_entity_poly.pdbx_strand_id
1 'polypeptide(L)'
;MGVHGVAAAGVREARVDPLLADRVVEALLLVGLPVAHGGHGPGVHLFATGTDGSGGTADRERWPVTLRWLCSARLEDAAAAAGAGSGSPWPRTRQLVVNSVETALAEFLPALGLSATRTAPDGPTLVGPGEDAAQAAAGAGAFAAAPGASAGEPAAMVLLPEEVVAAVRRGAALAGLPLARHARAAGVALTACPPSPGADADADTVPVADAAWRSSPQLPDTPAVSTAVREAMHHAVGTALTACGLRTSWHRPPDAAPHLHVADR
;
A
#
# COMPACT_ATOMS: atom_id res chain seq x y z
N MET A 1 57.86 7.21 24.34
CA MET A 1 56.71 7.69 25.14
C MET A 1 55.77 8.42 24.18
N GLY A 2 54.65 7.92 23.68
CA GLY A 2 53.96 6.63 23.75
C GLY A 2 52.95 6.61 22.59
N VAL A 3 52.68 5.42 22.06
CA VAL A 3 51.58 5.13 21.13
C VAL A 3 50.24 5.15 21.85
N HIS A 4 49.18 5.61 21.18
CA HIS A 4 47.74 5.22 21.23
C HIS A 4 46.98 6.28 20.40
N GLY A 5 46.35 6.04 19.25
CA GLY A 5 45.69 4.83 18.78
C GLY A 5 44.24 4.81 19.24
N VAL A 6 43.36 5.58 18.60
CA VAL A 6 41.95 5.19 18.40
C VAL A 6 41.52 5.73 17.04
N ALA A 7 41.65 4.88 16.03
CA ALA A 7 40.82 4.99 14.84
C ALA A 7 39.37 4.89 15.34
N ALA A 8 38.58 5.95 15.15
CA ALA A 8 37.13 5.86 15.26
C ALA A 8 36.69 4.84 14.20
N ALA A 9 36.46 3.61 14.63
CA ALA A 9 35.93 2.54 13.80
C ALA A 9 34.63 3.08 13.18
N GLY A 10 34.68 3.27 11.87
CA GLY A 10 33.55 3.74 11.11
C GLY A 10 32.37 2.81 11.37
N VAL A 11 31.28 3.38 11.89
CA VAL A 11 29.96 2.91 11.52
C VAL A 11 29.93 3.10 10.01
N ARG A 12 30.29 2.05 9.25
CA ARG A 12 29.85 1.94 7.87
C ARG A 12 28.34 2.01 7.98
N GLU A 13 27.78 3.18 7.72
CA GLU A 13 26.36 3.33 7.50
C GLU A 13 25.96 2.15 6.65
N ALA A 14 25.04 1.37 7.18
CA ALA A 14 24.36 0.32 6.47
C ALA A 14 23.75 0.93 5.21
N ARG A 15 24.49 0.97 4.10
CA ARG A 15 23.99 1.52 2.84
C ARG A 15 23.27 0.42 2.09
N VAL A 16 22.02 0.70 1.72
CA VAL A 16 21.25 -0.13 0.80
C VAL A 16 21.93 -0.08 -0.57
N ASP A 17 21.97 -1.21 -1.28
CA ASP A 17 22.36 -1.23 -2.69
C ASP A 17 21.43 -0.30 -3.50
N PRO A 18 21.94 0.78 -4.12
CA PRO A 18 21.11 1.75 -4.82
C PRO A 18 20.28 1.11 -5.95
N LEU A 19 20.79 0.08 -6.63
CA LEU A 19 20.05 -0.59 -7.71
C LEU A 19 18.86 -1.39 -7.19
N LEU A 20 18.99 -1.98 -6.00
CA LEU A 20 17.86 -2.63 -5.35
C LEU A 20 16.86 -1.58 -4.85
N ALA A 21 17.33 -0.50 -4.23
CA ALA A 21 16.46 0.58 -3.77
C ALA A 21 15.63 1.17 -4.91
N ASP A 22 16.26 1.43 -6.06
CA ASP A 22 15.59 1.97 -7.25
C ASP A 22 14.51 1.01 -7.76
N ARG A 23 14.79 -0.30 -7.83
CA ARG A 23 13.81 -1.33 -8.23
C ARG A 23 12.64 -1.42 -7.24
N VAL A 24 12.89 -1.31 -5.94
CA VAL A 24 11.83 -1.26 -4.95
C VAL A 24 10.96 -0.03 -5.15
N VAL A 25 11.58 1.14 -5.31
CA VAL A 25 10.85 2.40 -5.53
C VAL A 25 10.02 2.32 -6.81
N GLU A 26 10.58 1.81 -7.91
CA GLU A 26 9.87 1.59 -9.16
C GLU A 26 8.65 0.67 -8.97
N ALA A 27 8.83 -0.47 -8.31
CA ALA A 27 7.74 -1.40 -8.01
C ALA A 27 6.60 -0.74 -7.21
N LEU A 28 6.95 0.04 -6.19
CA LEU A 28 5.97 0.78 -5.38
C LEU A 28 5.21 1.82 -6.21
N LEU A 29 5.89 2.55 -7.09
CA LEU A 29 5.29 3.53 -7.99
C LEU A 29 4.38 2.89 -9.05
N LEU A 30 4.74 1.71 -9.57
CA LEU A 30 3.89 0.94 -10.48
C LEU A 30 2.59 0.48 -9.80
N VAL A 31 2.66 0.11 -8.52
CA VAL A 31 1.46 -0.21 -7.72
C VAL A 31 0.68 1.06 -7.34
N GLY A 32 1.33 2.23 -7.34
CA GLY A 32 0.74 3.51 -6.97
C GLY A 32 0.83 3.84 -5.49
N LEU A 33 1.73 3.18 -4.75
CA LEU A 33 1.99 3.46 -3.35
C LEU A 33 2.95 4.64 -3.22
N PRO A 34 2.69 5.59 -2.29
CA PRO A 34 3.60 6.69 -2.03
C PRO A 34 4.87 6.17 -1.34
N VAL A 35 6.01 6.70 -1.77
CA VAL A 35 7.31 6.48 -1.12
C VAL A 35 7.66 7.73 -0.31
N ALA A 36 7.93 7.56 0.97
CA ALA A 36 8.27 8.65 1.86
C ALA A 36 9.78 8.95 1.80
N HIS A 37 10.17 9.79 0.84
CA HIS A 37 11.56 10.21 0.69
C HIS A 37 12.01 11.11 1.84
N GLY A 38 13.23 10.89 2.34
CA GLY A 38 13.80 11.70 3.42
C GLY A 38 13.15 11.49 4.79
N GLY A 39 12.32 10.46 4.94
CA GLY A 39 11.66 10.16 6.22
C GLY A 39 10.46 11.06 6.53
N HIS A 40 9.95 11.80 5.54
CA HIS A 40 8.83 12.73 5.71
C HIS A 40 7.60 12.31 4.90
N GLY A 41 6.43 12.45 5.51
CA GLY A 41 5.13 12.17 4.88
C GLY A 41 4.64 10.73 5.04
N PRO A 42 3.35 10.46 4.75
CA PRO A 42 2.81 9.11 4.75
C PRO A 42 3.34 8.30 3.57
N GLY A 43 3.48 6.99 3.76
CA GLY A 43 3.85 6.06 2.69
C GLY A 43 4.81 4.98 3.13
N VAL A 44 5.42 4.33 2.13
CA VAL A 44 6.42 3.29 2.34
C VAL A 44 7.78 3.96 2.60
N HIS A 45 8.36 3.66 3.75
CA HIS A 45 9.72 3.99 4.12
C HIS A 45 10.64 2.82 3.83
N LEU A 46 11.80 3.13 3.24
CA LEU A 46 12.84 2.16 2.95
C LEU A 46 13.99 2.39 3.94
N PHE A 47 14.41 1.32 4.59
CA PHE A 47 15.55 1.31 5.50
C PHE A 47 16.54 0.23 5.08
N ALA A 48 17.81 0.43 5.40
CA ALA A 48 18.73 -0.69 5.43
C ALA A 48 18.38 -1.60 6.60
N THR A 49 18.33 -2.91 6.34
CA THR A 49 18.07 -3.89 7.40
C THR A 49 19.18 -3.84 8.45
N GLY A 50 18.81 -3.52 9.69
CA GLY A 50 19.72 -3.44 10.82
C GLY A 50 20.14 -4.82 11.32
N THR A 51 21.34 -4.91 11.88
CA THR A 51 21.79 -6.05 12.70
C THR A 51 21.70 -5.63 14.16
N ASP A 52 20.53 -5.73 14.77
CA ASP A 52 20.44 -5.66 16.22
C ASP A 52 20.87 -7.03 16.75
N GLY A 53 22.14 -7.18 17.16
CA GLY A 53 22.85 -8.43 17.49
C GLY A 53 22.26 -9.34 18.59
N SER A 54 20.95 -9.59 18.53
CA SER A 54 20.13 -10.54 19.26
C SER A 54 19.80 -11.71 18.32
N GLY A 55 19.72 -12.93 18.86
CA GLY A 55 19.63 -14.20 18.12
C GLY A 55 18.33 -14.43 17.35
N GLY A 56 18.04 -13.57 16.38
CA GLY A 56 16.88 -13.63 15.48
C GLY A 56 16.91 -12.58 14.35
N THR A 57 18.07 -11.96 14.11
CA THR A 57 18.27 -10.96 13.05
C THR A 57 17.95 -11.54 11.68
N ALA A 58 17.15 -10.81 10.88
CA ALA A 58 16.98 -11.09 9.46
C ALA A 58 18.35 -11.21 8.78
N ASP A 59 18.52 -12.26 7.96
CA ASP A 59 19.71 -12.44 7.13
C ASP A 59 19.85 -11.23 6.19
N ARG A 60 20.74 -10.31 6.53
CA ARG A 60 20.90 -9.04 5.83
C ARG A 60 21.44 -9.20 4.41
N GLU A 61 22.25 -10.23 4.17
CA GLU A 61 22.75 -10.52 2.83
C GLU A 61 21.60 -10.95 1.93
N ARG A 62 20.65 -11.71 2.49
CA ARG A 62 19.43 -12.10 1.80
C ARG A 62 18.38 -10.99 1.73
N TRP A 63 18.29 -10.18 2.79
CA TRP A 63 17.26 -9.16 3.00
C TRP A 63 17.90 -7.80 3.34
N PRO A 64 18.56 -7.14 2.39
CA PRO A 64 19.25 -5.87 2.64
C PRO A 64 18.32 -4.67 2.89
N VAL A 65 17.04 -4.76 2.49
CA VAL A 65 16.05 -3.67 2.61
C VAL A 65 14.92 -4.05 3.54
N THR A 66 14.53 -3.12 4.41
CA THR A 66 13.34 -3.20 5.25
C THR A 66 12.35 -2.12 4.80
N LEU A 67 11.11 -2.50 4.52
CA LEU A 67 10.01 -1.60 4.23
C LEU A 67 9.09 -1.46 5.45
N ARG A 68 8.71 -0.21 5.73
CA ARG A 68 7.69 0.12 6.74
C ARG A 68 6.62 1.00 6.13
N TRP A 69 5.37 0.78 6.49
CA TRP A 69 4.33 1.76 6.22
C TRP A 69 4.28 2.80 7.34
N LEU A 70 4.32 4.09 6.98
CA LEU A 70 3.92 5.17 7.89
C LEU A 70 2.56 5.71 7.50
N CYS A 71 1.65 5.76 8.47
CA CYS A 71 0.36 6.40 8.29
C CYS A 71 0.53 7.92 8.19
N SER A 72 -0.57 8.66 8.05
CA SER A 72 -0.50 10.12 8.16
C SER A 72 -0.01 10.57 9.54
N ALA A 73 0.68 11.71 9.58
CA ALA A 73 1.13 12.33 10.84
C ALA A 73 -0.02 12.45 11.85
N ARG A 74 -1.24 12.75 11.42
CA ARG A 74 -2.40 12.85 12.32
C ARG A 74 -2.71 11.53 13.03
N LEU A 75 -2.62 10.40 12.32
CA LEU A 75 -2.87 9.09 12.93
C LEU A 75 -1.67 8.66 13.79
N GLU A 76 -0.45 8.92 13.34
CA GLU A 76 0.78 8.67 14.11
C GLU A 76 0.78 9.45 15.44
N ASP A 77 0.48 10.76 15.39
CA ASP A 77 0.40 11.65 16.54
C ASP A 77 -0.72 11.23 17.50
N ALA A 78 -1.91 10.87 16.97
CA ALA A 78 -3.02 10.39 17.79
C ALA A 78 -2.68 9.08 18.51
N ALA A 79 -1.99 8.16 17.84
CA ALA A 79 -1.52 6.92 18.43
C ALA A 79 -0.41 7.16 19.48
N ALA A 80 0.52 8.08 19.22
CA ALA A 80 1.58 8.44 20.16
C ALA A 80 1.03 9.13 21.41
N ALA A 81 0.12 10.09 21.24
CA ALA A 81 -0.52 10.83 22.34
C ALA A 81 -1.40 9.95 23.24
N ALA A 82 -1.98 8.88 22.69
CA ALA A 82 -2.76 7.92 23.47
C ALA A 82 -1.92 7.14 24.51
N GLY A 83 -0.58 7.13 24.36
CA GLY A 83 0.33 6.47 25.29
C GLY A 83 0.08 4.95 25.46
N ALA A 84 0.76 4.35 26.44
CA ALA A 84 0.55 2.95 26.81
C ALA A 84 -0.67 2.73 27.75
N GLY A 85 -1.39 3.80 28.10
CA GLY A 85 -2.45 3.81 29.11
C GLY A 85 -3.87 3.96 28.54
N SER A 86 -4.61 2.84 28.56
CA SER A 86 -6.08 2.70 28.56
C SER A 86 -6.95 3.27 27.41
N GLY A 87 -7.79 2.38 26.85
CA GLY A 87 -9.08 2.70 26.19
C GLY A 87 -9.04 3.28 24.78
N SER A 88 -7.97 3.96 24.37
CA SER A 88 -7.88 4.60 23.05
C SER A 88 -7.78 3.58 21.91
N PRO A 89 -8.56 3.72 20.82
CA PRO A 89 -8.48 2.84 19.66
C PRO A 89 -7.26 3.15 18.76
N TRP A 90 -6.66 4.33 18.88
CA TRP A 90 -5.68 4.84 17.90
C TRP A 90 -4.43 3.97 17.72
N PRO A 91 -3.78 3.43 18.77
CA PRO A 91 -2.64 2.53 18.59
C PRO A 91 -3.03 1.26 17.81
N ARG A 92 -4.22 0.71 18.08
CA ARG A 92 -4.73 -0.48 17.39
C ARG A 92 -5.08 -0.17 15.93
N THR A 93 -5.75 0.95 15.67
CA THR A 93 -6.07 1.41 14.31
C THR A 93 -4.80 1.57 13.49
N ARG A 94 -3.80 2.29 14.02
CA ARG A 94 -2.49 2.45 13.39
C ARG A 94 -1.86 1.10 13.06
N GLN A 95 -1.77 0.19 14.04
CA GLN A 95 -1.15 -1.12 13.83
C GLN A 95 -1.88 -1.96 12.77
N LEU A 96 -3.21 -1.92 12.73
CA LEU A 96 -3.99 -2.62 11.72
C LEU A 96 -3.71 -2.07 10.31
N VAL A 97 -3.65 -0.75 10.14
CA VAL A 97 -3.30 -0.13 8.85
C VAL A 97 -1.90 -0.56 8.43
N VAL A 98 -0.90 -0.39 9.32
CA VAL A 98 0.50 -0.75 9.05
C VAL A 98 0.63 -2.21 8.67
N ASN A 99 0.09 -3.13 9.47
CA ASN A 99 0.17 -4.56 9.20
C ASN A 99 -0.50 -4.94 7.87
N SER A 100 -1.63 -4.33 7.54
CA SER A 100 -2.35 -4.66 6.32
C SER A 100 -1.59 -4.23 5.07
N VAL A 101 -0.99 -3.03 5.09
CA VAL A 101 -0.18 -2.54 3.99
C VAL A 101 1.13 -3.32 3.89
N GLU A 102 1.82 -3.58 5.00
CA GLU A 102 3.05 -4.39 5.00
C GLU A 102 2.80 -5.84 4.56
N THR A 103 1.68 -6.46 4.93
CA THR A 103 1.28 -7.75 4.34
C THR A 103 1.11 -7.64 2.83
N ALA A 104 0.41 -6.61 2.34
CA ALA A 104 0.25 -6.44 0.89
C ALA A 104 1.60 -6.29 0.17
N LEU A 105 2.54 -5.53 0.73
CA LEU A 105 3.91 -5.41 0.19
C LEU A 105 4.55 -6.80 0.02
N ALA A 106 4.49 -7.64 1.07
CA ALA A 106 5.08 -8.97 1.03
C ALA A 106 4.40 -9.91 0.01
N GLU A 107 3.12 -9.69 -0.28
CA GLU A 107 2.35 -10.50 -1.23
C GLU A 107 2.58 -10.10 -2.69
N PHE A 108 2.61 -8.80 -3.02
CA PHE A 108 2.69 -8.37 -4.42
C PHE A 108 4.11 -8.16 -4.95
N LEU A 109 5.09 -7.83 -4.09
CA LEU A 109 6.47 -7.56 -4.54
C LEU A 109 7.12 -8.75 -5.26
N PRO A 110 6.88 -10.02 -4.86
CA PRO A 110 7.33 -11.19 -5.62
C PRO A 110 6.84 -11.23 -7.06
N ALA A 111 5.59 -10.83 -7.31
CA ALA A 111 5.05 -10.77 -8.67
C ALA A 111 5.79 -9.73 -9.53
N LEU A 112 6.37 -8.70 -8.91
CA LEU A 112 7.16 -7.65 -9.57
C LEU A 112 8.67 -7.99 -9.66
N GLY A 113 9.05 -9.24 -9.36
CA GLY A 113 10.43 -9.70 -9.50
C GLY A 113 11.36 -9.31 -8.35
N LEU A 114 10.81 -9.00 -7.17
CA LEU A 114 11.57 -8.74 -5.95
C LEU A 114 11.33 -9.86 -4.94
N SER A 115 12.36 -10.33 -4.24
CA SER A 115 12.13 -11.21 -3.11
C SER A 115 11.56 -10.39 -1.96
N ALA A 116 10.44 -10.80 -1.37
CA ALA A 116 9.86 -10.14 -0.21
C ALA A 116 9.30 -11.15 0.81
N THR A 117 9.40 -10.83 2.10
CA THR A 117 8.86 -11.67 3.17
C THR A 117 8.57 -10.87 4.45
N ARG A 118 7.81 -11.47 5.37
CA ARG A 118 7.66 -10.98 6.76
C ARG A 118 8.06 -12.10 7.70
N THR A 119 8.94 -11.80 8.66
CA THR A 119 9.36 -12.78 9.67
C THR A 119 8.32 -13.00 10.78
N ALA A 120 7.40 -12.05 10.95
CA ALA A 120 6.29 -12.10 11.89
C ALA A 120 5.07 -11.36 11.34
N PRO A 121 3.83 -11.69 11.78
CA PRO A 121 2.59 -11.05 11.31
C PRO A 121 2.48 -9.54 11.58
N ASP A 122 3.26 -9.02 12.52
CA ASP A 122 3.41 -7.61 12.90
C ASP A 122 4.82 -7.05 12.61
N GLY A 123 5.68 -7.88 12.02
CA GLY A 123 7.04 -7.51 11.63
C GLY A 123 7.08 -6.75 10.31
N PRO A 124 8.18 -6.02 10.05
CA PRO A 124 8.32 -5.27 8.81
C PRO A 124 8.40 -6.17 7.57
N THR A 125 8.21 -5.59 6.39
CA THR A 125 8.48 -6.31 5.15
C THR A 125 9.97 -6.25 4.84
N LEU A 126 10.58 -7.41 4.66
CA LEU A 126 11.97 -7.57 4.29
C LEU A 126 12.07 -7.83 2.79
N VAL A 127 13.02 -7.18 2.13
CA VAL A 127 13.17 -7.20 0.67
C VAL A 127 14.61 -7.48 0.28
N GLY A 128 14.75 -8.33 -0.73
CA GLY A 128 16.02 -8.71 -1.34
C GLY A 128 15.91 -8.78 -2.86
N PRO A 129 17.04 -9.03 -3.55
CA PRO A 129 17.03 -9.24 -4.99
C PRO A 129 16.12 -10.44 -5.33
N GLY A 130 15.33 -10.32 -6.40
CA GLY A 130 14.59 -11.46 -6.96
C GLY A 130 15.54 -12.55 -7.47
N GLU A 131 15.06 -13.79 -7.52
CA GLU A 131 15.87 -14.95 -7.94
C GLU A 131 16.38 -14.85 -9.41
N ASP A 132 15.74 -14.03 -10.26
CA ASP A 132 16.10 -13.80 -11.67
C ASP A 132 16.85 -12.48 -11.94
N ALA A 133 17.45 -11.86 -10.92
CA ALA A 133 18.13 -10.56 -11.07
C ALA A 133 19.30 -10.56 -12.09
N ALA A 134 19.85 -11.74 -12.44
CA ALA A 134 20.88 -11.89 -13.47
C ALA A 134 20.35 -11.76 -14.91
N GLN A 135 19.04 -11.92 -15.14
CA GLN A 135 18.46 -11.90 -16.50
C GLN A 135 17.71 -10.58 -16.82
N ALA A 136 17.32 -9.82 -15.79
CA ALA A 136 16.63 -8.53 -15.95
C ALA A 136 17.57 -7.39 -16.42
N ALA A 137 18.88 -7.48 -16.18
CA ALA A 137 19.85 -6.45 -16.60
C ALA A 137 20.01 -6.35 -18.13
N ALA A 138 19.52 -7.33 -18.90
CA ALA A 138 19.54 -7.32 -20.36
C ALA A 138 18.26 -6.76 -21.01
N GLY A 139 17.24 -6.41 -20.20
CA GLY A 139 15.89 -6.05 -20.67
C GLY A 139 15.54 -4.55 -20.57
N ALA A 140 16.50 -3.67 -20.30
CA ALA A 140 16.31 -2.22 -20.31
C ALA A 140 16.11 -1.70 -21.76
N GLY A 141 15.01 -2.09 -22.39
CA GLY A 141 14.65 -1.74 -23.75
C GLY A 141 13.22 -1.21 -23.80
N ALA A 142 13.10 0.12 -23.78
CA ALA A 142 12.00 0.94 -24.28
C ALA A 142 10.57 0.37 -24.13
N PHE A 143 9.87 0.78 -23.08
CA PHE A 143 8.42 0.64 -23.00
C PHE A 143 7.75 1.52 -24.08
N ALA A 144 7.33 0.88 -25.17
CA ALA A 144 6.53 1.51 -26.21
C ALA A 144 5.11 1.75 -25.69
N ALA A 145 4.64 3.00 -25.79
CA ALA A 145 3.27 3.37 -25.48
C ALA A 145 2.31 2.72 -26.49
N ALA A 146 1.43 1.84 -26.01
CA ALA A 146 0.33 1.31 -26.82
C ALA A 146 -0.81 2.35 -26.94
N PRO A 147 -1.48 2.48 -28.11
CA PRO A 147 -2.57 3.41 -28.28
C PRO A 147 -3.83 2.93 -27.56
N GLY A 148 -4.56 3.91 -26.99
CA GLY A 148 -5.70 3.69 -26.11
C GLY A 148 -6.91 3.04 -26.79
N ALA A 149 -7.46 2.05 -26.12
CA ALA A 149 -8.77 1.49 -26.45
C ALA A 149 -9.89 2.49 -26.10
N SER A 150 -10.87 2.53 -27.00
CA SER A 150 -11.95 3.51 -27.13
C SER A 150 -12.72 3.83 -25.85
N ALA A 151 -12.98 5.12 -25.69
CA ALA A 151 -14.00 5.66 -24.81
C ALA A 151 -15.39 5.11 -25.20
N GLY A 152 -15.93 4.23 -24.37
CA GLY A 152 -17.37 4.00 -24.32
C GLY A 152 -18.07 5.24 -23.76
N GLU A 153 -19.26 5.55 -24.29
CA GLU A 153 -20.13 6.66 -23.90
C GLU A 153 -20.24 6.84 -22.37
N PRO A 154 -20.36 8.09 -21.88
CA PRO A 154 -20.55 8.33 -20.46
C PRO A 154 -21.92 7.79 -20.07
N ALA A 155 -21.93 6.62 -19.42
CA ALA A 155 -23.06 6.16 -18.65
C ALA A 155 -23.51 7.30 -17.71
N ALA A 156 -24.83 7.51 -17.63
CA ALA A 156 -25.44 8.56 -16.82
C ALA A 156 -24.70 8.70 -15.49
N MET A 157 -24.20 9.92 -15.24
CA MET A 157 -23.29 10.22 -14.14
C MET A 157 -24.05 10.07 -12.82
N VAL A 158 -24.10 8.85 -12.28
CA VAL A 158 -24.67 8.58 -10.97
C VAL A 158 -23.80 9.32 -9.96
N LEU A 159 -24.35 10.37 -9.38
CA LEU A 159 -23.66 11.20 -8.40
C LEU A 159 -23.41 10.37 -7.14
N LEU A 160 -22.14 10.30 -6.74
CA LEU A 160 -21.74 9.68 -5.48
C LEU A 160 -22.27 10.51 -4.30
N PRO A 161 -22.81 9.87 -3.25
CA PRO A 161 -23.21 10.56 -2.03
C PRO A 161 -22.02 11.30 -1.39
N GLU A 162 -22.15 12.63 -1.20
CA GLU A 162 -21.03 13.47 -0.75
C GLU A 162 -20.49 13.07 0.63
N GLU A 163 -21.35 12.62 1.52
CA GLU A 163 -20.99 12.22 2.89
C GLU A 163 -20.07 10.99 2.88
N VAL A 164 -20.41 9.96 2.10
CA VAL A 164 -19.58 8.75 1.94
C VAL A 164 -18.24 9.09 1.31
N VAL A 165 -18.25 9.94 0.27
CA VAL A 165 -17.01 10.40 -0.37
C VAL A 165 -16.14 11.16 0.62
N ALA A 166 -16.72 12.02 1.45
CA ALA A 166 -16.01 12.76 2.48
C ALA A 166 -15.48 11.82 3.58
N ALA A 167 -16.25 10.81 4.00
CA ALA A 167 -15.83 9.80 4.97
C ALA A 167 -14.65 8.98 4.45
N VAL A 168 -14.72 8.48 3.20
CA VAL A 168 -13.63 7.75 2.56
C VAL A 168 -12.40 8.65 2.43
N ARG A 169 -12.57 9.92 2.01
CA ARG A 169 -11.46 10.88 1.94
C ARG A 169 -10.75 11.04 3.27
N ARG A 170 -11.51 11.18 4.36
CA ARG A 170 -10.95 11.27 5.72
C ARG A 170 -10.25 9.97 6.12
N GLY A 171 -10.86 8.81 5.89
CA GLY A 171 -10.29 7.50 6.24
C GLY A 171 -9.00 7.20 5.49
N ALA A 172 -9.00 7.38 4.15
CA ALA A 172 -7.82 7.22 3.32
C ALA A 172 -6.70 8.20 3.72
N ALA A 173 -7.05 9.46 3.99
CA ALA A 173 -6.08 10.44 4.47
C ALA A 173 -5.46 10.05 5.81
N LEU A 174 -6.23 9.51 6.76
CA LEU A 174 -5.70 9.01 8.04
C LEU A 174 -4.73 7.83 7.83
N ALA A 175 -5.13 6.87 6.99
CA ALA A 175 -4.33 5.70 6.65
C ALA A 175 -3.07 6.02 5.81
N GLY A 176 -2.99 7.22 5.24
CA GLY A 176 -1.91 7.61 4.33
C GLY A 176 -2.07 7.09 2.90
N LEU A 177 -3.28 6.62 2.54
CA LEU A 177 -3.57 6.05 1.22
C LEU A 177 -3.94 7.14 0.21
N PRO A 178 -3.37 7.12 -1.01
CA PRO A 178 -3.73 8.07 -2.05
C PRO A 178 -5.14 7.79 -2.59
N LEU A 179 -5.84 8.85 -2.97
CA LEU A 179 -7.10 8.77 -3.71
C LEU A 179 -6.85 9.02 -5.18
N ALA A 180 -7.47 8.21 -6.04
CA ALA A 180 -7.42 8.42 -7.47
C ALA A 180 -8.25 9.66 -7.85
N ARG A 181 -7.57 10.77 -8.20
CA ARG A 181 -8.23 12.04 -8.55
C ARG A 181 -8.85 12.05 -9.95
N HIS A 182 -8.44 11.13 -10.83
CA HIS A 182 -8.93 10.98 -12.19
C HIS A 182 -8.78 9.53 -12.67
N ALA A 183 -9.33 9.20 -13.85
CA ALA A 183 -9.35 7.84 -14.40
C ALA A 183 -7.96 7.18 -14.48
N ARG A 184 -6.92 7.96 -14.80
CA ARG A 184 -5.53 7.49 -14.91
C ARG A 184 -4.69 7.59 -13.63
N ALA A 185 -5.25 8.11 -12.54
CA ALA A 185 -4.52 8.26 -11.27
C ALA A 185 -4.53 6.94 -10.52
N ALA A 186 -3.39 6.56 -9.94
CA ALA A 186 -3.32 5.43 -9.03
C ALA A 186 -3.85 5.81 -7.64
N GLY A 187 -4.29 4.81 -6.87
CA GLY A 187 -4.84 4.95 -5.53
C GLY A 187 -6.26 4.39 -5.39
N VAL A 188 -6.92 4.72 -4.28
CA VAL A 188 -8.31 4.33 -4.03
C VAL A 188 -9.22 5.10 -4.98
N ALA A 189 -9.86 4.38 -5.89
CA ALA A 189 -10.87 4.88 -6.79
C ALA A 189 -12.26 4.62 -6.21
N LEU A 190 -13.16 5.60 -6.36
CA LEU A 190 -14.55 5.49 -5.94
C LEU A 190 -15.48 5.51 -7.15
N THR A 191 -16.43 4.59 -7.15
CA THR A 191 -17.50 4.52 -8.16
C THR A 191 -18.85 4.42 -7.45
N ALA A 192 -19.89 5.04 -8.04
CA ALA A 192 -21.22 4.92 -7.50
C ALA A 192 -21.69 3.47 -7.64
N CYS A 193 -22.20 2.89 -6.54
CA CYS A 193 -22.88 1.61 -6.60
C CYS A 193 -24.30 1.87 -7.14
N PRO A 194 -24.71 1.24 -8.25
CA PRO A 194 -26.11 1.32 -8.67
C PRO A 194 -27.00 0.69 -7.58
N PRO A 195 -28.22 1.20 -7.36
CA PRO A 195 -29.15 0.56 -6.44
C PRO A 195 -29.43 -0.86 -6.93
N SER A 196 -29.42 -1.82 -6.01
CA SER A 196 -29.73 -3.21 -6.34
C SER A 196 -31.13 -3.29 -6.96
N PRO A 197 -31.33 -3.98 -8.10
CA PRO A 197 -32.65 -4.13 -8.70
C PRO A 197 -33.56 -4.89 -7.72
N GLY A 198 -34.51 -4.16 -7.11
CA GLY A 198 -35.42 -4.68 -6.08
C GLY A 198 -35.28 -4.04 -4.70
N ALA A 199 -34.36 -3.08 -4.51
CA ALA A 199 -34.40 -2.21 -3.34
C ALA A 199 -35.57 -1.22 -3.48
N ASP A 200 -36.57 -1.33 -2.59
CA ASP A 200 -37.64 -0.34 -2.50
C ASP A 200 -37.03 1.05 -2.30
N ALA A 201 -37.44 2.02 -3.12
CA ALA A 201 -36.95 3.40 -3.07
C ALA A 201 -37.29 4.15 -1.74
N ASP A 202 -38.02 3.49 -0.85
CA ASP A 202 -38.50 3.98 0.45
C ASP A 202 -37.75 3.37 1.65
N ALA A 203 -36.79 2.48 1.42
CA ALA A 203 -35.89 2.04 2.48
C ALA A 203 -34.87 3.14 2.76
N ASP A 204 -34.58 3.35 4.05
CA ASP A 204 -33.52 4.19 4.60
C ASP A 204 -32.13 3.64 4.18
N THR A 205 -31.89 3.55 2.87
CA THR A 205 -30.70 2.95 2.28
C THR A 205 -29.52 3.85 2.57
N VAL A 206 -28.71 3.43 3.54
CA VAL A 206 -27.43 4.03 3.86
C VAL A 206 -26.66 4.19 2.54
N PRO A 207 -26.18 5.39 2.20
CA PRO A 207 -25.46 5.60 0.96
C PRO A 207 -24.21 4.71 0.92
N VAL A 208 -24.04 3.98 -0.19
CA VAL A 208 -22.91 3.07 -0.42
C VAL A 208 -22.11 3.55 -1.64
N ALA A 209 -20.78 3.52 -1.53
CA ALA A 209 -19.87 3.70 -2.65
C ALA A 209 -19.02 2.44 -2.84
N ASP A 210 -18.69 2.14 -4.09
CA ASP A 210 -17.71 1.10 -4.41
C ASP A 210 -16.31 1.72 -4.31
N ALA A 211 -15.42 1.07 -3.58
CA ALA A 211 -14.01 1.38 -3.51
C ALA A 211 -13.19 0.26 -4.14
N ALA A 212 -12.22 0.62 -4.96
CA ALA A 212 -11.25 -0.30 -5.55
C ALA A 212 -9.88 0.34 -5.57
N TRP A 213 -8.82 -0.48 -5.46
CA TRP A 213 -7.47 0.00 -5.71
C TRP A 213 -7.23 0.08 -7.22
N ARG A 214 -6.77 1.23 -7.69
CA ARG A 214 -6.29 1.41 -9.05
C ARG A 214 -4.77 1.54 -9.03
N SER A 215 -4.09 0.63 -9.69
CA SER A 215 -2.63 0.69 -9.87
C SER A 215 -2.25 1.71 -10.95
N SER A 216 -0.94 1.96 -11.12
CA SER A 216 -0.45 2.76 -12.24
C SER A 216 -0.85 2.13 -13.58
N PRO A 217 -1.22 2.92 -14.61
CA PRO A 217 -1.40 2.41 -15.96
C PRO A 217 -0.11 1.84 -16.58
N GLN A 218 1.04 2.06 -15.95
CA GLN A 218 2.34 1.48 -16.34
C GLN A 218 2.59 0.11 -15.71
N LEU A 219 1.74 -0.35 -14.78
CA LEU A 219 1.87 -1.68 -14.20
C LEU A 219 1.83 -2.73 -15.32
N PRO A 220 2.76 -3.71 -15.35
CA PRO A 220 2.72 -4.78 -16.32
C PRO A 220 1.36 -5.48 -16.33
N ASP A 221 0.73 -5.56 -17.50
CA ASP A 221 -0.62 -6.14 -17.66
C ASP A 221 -0.59 -7.68 -17.74
N THR A 222 0.38 -8.31 -17.08
CA THR A 222 0.39 -9.76 -16.96
C THR A 222 -0.66 -10.17 -15.92
N PRO A 223 -1.51 -11.18 -16.19
CA PRO A 223 -2.59 -11.57 -15.28
C PRO A 223 -2.10 -11.91 -13.86
N ALA A 224 -0.89 -12.47 -13.75
CA ALA A 224 -0.27 -12.80 -12.47
C ALA A 224 0.06 -11.54 -11.65
N VAL A 225 0.68 -10.53 -12.27
CA VAL A 225 1.02 -9.26 -11.59
C VAL A 225 -0.23 -8.48 -11.24
N SER A 226 -1.13 -8.30 -12.21
CA SER A 226 -2.34 -7.50 -12.00
C SER A 226 -3.26 -8.13 -10.95
N THR A 227 -3.36 -9.46 -10.89
CA THR A 227 -4.15 -10.16 -9.87
C THR A 227 -3.50 -10.07 -8.49
N ALA A 228 -2.21 -10.35 -8.37
CA ALA A 228 -1.50 -10.28 -7.07
C ALA A 228 -1.59 -8.88 -6.47
N VAL A 229 -1.32 -7.83 -7.27
CA VAL A 229 -1.42 -6.44 -6.81
C VAL A 229 -2.85 -6.09 -6.42
N ARG A 230 -3.83 -6.44 -7.27
CA ARG A 230 -5.24 -6.14 -7.00
C ARG A 230 -5.70 -6.77 -5.70
N GLU A 231 -5.47 -8.07 -5.50
CA GLU A 231 -5.94 -8.80 -4.32
C GLU A 231 -5.30 -8.30 -3.03
N ALA A 232 -3.97 -8.15 -3.04
CA ALA A 232 -3.21 -7.65 -1.89
C ALA A 232 -3.66 -6.24 -1.49
N MET A 233 -3.77 -5.32 -2.47
CA MET A 233 -4.16 -3.94 -2.20
C MET A 233 -5.64 -3.80 -1.85
N HIS A 234 -6.52 -4.61 -2.45
CA HIS A 234 -7.94 -4.65 -2.10
C HIS A 234 -8.14 -5.05 -0.64
N HIS A 235 -7.42 -6.08 -0.18
CA HIS A 235 -7.43 -6.47 1.22
C HIS A 235 -6.90 -5.35 2.14
N ALA A 236 -5.75 -4.74 1.79
CA ALA A 236 -5.17 -3.66 2.58
C ALA A 236 -6.07 -2.43 2.69
N VAL A 237 -6.68 -1.99 1.58
CA VAL A 237 -7.61 -0.86 1.54
C VAL A 237 -8.85 -1.15 2.39
N GLY A 238 -9.45 -2.33 2.23
CA GLY A 238 -10.63 -2.72 3.02
C GLY A 238 -10.37 -2.69 4.52
N THR A 239 -9.26 -3.28 4.96
CA THR A 239 -8.89 -3.29 6.37
C THR A 239 -8.55 -1.89 6.88
N ALA A 240 -7.82 -1.09 6.11
CA ALA A 240 -7.45 0.28 6.50
C ALA A 240 -8.68 1.19 6.65
N LEU A 241 -9.60 1.19 5.68
CA LEU A 241 -10.83 1.98 5.76
C LEU A 241 -11.70 1.54 6.94
N THR A 242 -11.82 0.22 7.17
CA THR A 242 -12.55 -0.31 8.34
C THR A 242 -11.92 0.12 9.65
N ALA A 243 -10.59 0.05 9.76
CA ALA A 243 -9.84 0.47 10.95
C ALA A 243 -9.99 1.98 11.22
N CYS A 244 -10.12 2.79 10.17
CA CYS A 244 -10.41 4.22 10.23
C CYS A 244 -11.89 4.57 10.46
N GLY A 245 -12.73 3.57 10.74
CA GLY A 245 -14.10 3.77 11.20
C GLY A 245 -15.19 3.66 10.14
N LEU A 246 -14.87 3.28 8.89
CA LEU A 246 -15.89 3.03 7.87
C LEU A 246 -16.51 1.63 8.00
N ARG A 247 -17.74 1.47 7.51
CA ARG A 247 -18.33 0.13 7.32
C ARG A 247 -17.92 -0.36 5.94
N THR A 248 -17.27 -1.51 5.87
CA THR A 248 -16.89 -2.11 4.58
C THR A 248 -17.44 -3.52 4.44
N SER A 249 -17.81 -3.90 3.22
CA SER A 249 -18.22 -5.28 2.90
C SER A 249 -17.78 -5.65 1.48
N TRP A 250 -17.44 -6.91 1.28
CA TRP A 250 -17.04 -7.41 -0.04
C TRP A 250 -18.26 -7.81 -0.85
N HIS A 251 -18.40 -7.22 -2.04
CA HIS A 251 -19.41 -7.61 -3.01
C HIS A 251 -18.74 -8.37 -4.17
N ARG A 252 -19.27 -9.56 -4.47
CA ARG A 252 -18.76 -10.46 -5.52
C ARG A 252 -19.90 -10.80 -6.48
N PRO A 253 -20.25 -9.89 -7.40
CA PRO A 253 -21.25 -10.17 -8.41
C PRO A 253 -20.75 -11.27 -9.36
N PRO A 254 -21.65 -12.06 -9.97
CA PRO A 254 -21.27 -13.15 -10.87
C PRO A 254 -20.54 -12.69 -12.14
N ASP A 255 -20.87 -11.49 -12.64
CA ASP A 255 -20.40 -10.99 -13.94
C ASP A 255 -19.42 -9.81 -13.85
N ALA A 256 -18.89 -9.49 -12.66
CA ALA A 256 -17.92 -8.40 -12.51
C ALA A 256 -16.86 -8.70 -11.44
N ALA A 257 -15.78 -7.93 -11.46
CA ALA A 257 -14.70 -8.07 -10.50
C ALA A 257 -15.20 -7.77 -9.06
N PRO A 258 -14.69 -8.50 -8.05
CA PRO A 258 -14.94 -8.19 -6.64
C PRO A 258 -14.62 -6.73 -6.32
N HIS A 259 -15.53 -6.07 -5.64
CA HIS A 259 -15.36 -4.67 -5.21
C HIS A 259 -15.78 -4.49 -3.75
N LEU A 260 -15.23 -3.45 -3.13
CA LEU A 260 -15.47 -3.15 -1.72
C LEU A 260 -16.61 -2.13 -1.61
N HIS A 261 -17.72 -2.52 -1.02
CA HIS A 261 -18.76 -1.58 -0.60
C HIS A 261 -18.31 -0.83 0.63
N VAL A 262 -18.45 0.49 0.61
CA VAL A 262 -18.10 1.38 1.71
C VAL A 262 -19.27 2.29 2.04
N ALA A 263 -19.61 2.34 3.32
CA ALA A 263 -20.64 3.20 3.87
C ALA A 263 -20.12 3.98 5.08
N ASP A 264 -20.68 5.16 5.31
CA ASP A 264 -20.45 5.88 6.57
C ASP A 264 -21.15 5.15 7.73
N ARG A 265 -20.70 5.40 8.96
CA ARG A 265 -21.15 4.66 10.14
C ARG A 265 -22.51 5.08 10.68
#